data_AF-X0ZBB1-F1
#
_entry.id   AF-X0ZBB1-F1
#
_cell.length_a   1.000
_cell.length_b   1.000
_cell.length_c   1.000
_cell.angle_alpha   90.00
_cell.angle_beta   90.00
_cell.angle_gamma   90.00
#
_symmetry.space_group_name_H-M   'P 1'
#
loop_
_entity.id
_entity.type
_entity.pdbx_description
1 polymer ?
#
loop_
_entity_poly.entity_id
_entity_poly.type
_entity_poly.pdbx_seq_one_letter_code
_entity_poly.pdbx_strand_id
1 'polypeptide(L)'
;GLYNLSNFVLPNDIEFLTLIEELDTPEKICQYMTDNFESELHPHITLTPYQLYLTRKGDCNDCSNFGIYIAHYHGYETYLVLMQFDVWHAIAIYKEGNCYTFSDNQIYYSDQCYTSFDNIMQIYNGYSKYIVYDYWNDIVEEVDSN
;
A
#
# COMPACT_ATOMS: atom_id res chain seq x y z
N GLY A 1 -0.92 -11.95 4.67
CA GLY A 1 -1.89 -12.46 3.68
C GLY A 1 -2.53 -11.27 3.00
N LEU A 2 -3.23 -11.44 1.88
CA LEU A 2 -3.94 -10.31 1.27
C LEU A 2 -5.19 -10.00 2.10
N TYR A 3 -5.35 -8.75 2.55
CA TYR A 3 -6.58 -8.34 3.18
C TYR A 3 -7.58 -7.90 2.12
N ASN A 4 -8.76 -8.49 2.14
CA ASN A 4 -9.80 -8.10 1.19
C ASN A 4 -10.55 -6.85 1.69
N LEU A 5 -10.21 -5.70 1.12
CA LEU A 5 -10.85 -4.42 1.39
C LEU A 5 -12.32 -4.35 0.93
N SER A 6 -12.80 -5.26 0.07
CA SER A 6 -14.18 -5.28 -0.40
C SER A 6 -15.21 -5.46 0.73
N ASN A 7 -14.78 -6.05 1.84
CA ASN A 7 -15.61 -6.29 3.02
C ASN A 7 -15.28 -5.34 4.18
N PHE A 8 -14.37 -4.38 3.97
CA PHE A 8 -14.04 -3.41 5.00
C PHE A 8 -15.20 -2.43 5.20
N VAL A 9 -15.77 -2.44 6.39
CA VAL A 9 -16.80 -1.46 6.78
C VAL A 9 -16.11 -0.33 7.52
N LEU A 10 -16.20 0.87 6.95
CA LEU A 10 -15.67 2.08 7.58
C LEU A 10 -16.33 2.26 8.96
N PRO A 11 -15.53 2.38 10.05
CA PRO A 11 -16.06 2.49 11.40
C PRO A 11 -16.70 3.86 11.61
N ASN A 12 -17.66 3.94 12.53
CA ASN A 12 -18.23 5.20 12.99
C ASN A 12 -17.33 5.86 14.06
N ASP A 13 -16.09 6.14 13.67
CA ASP A 13 -15.08 6.80 14.49
C ASP A 13 -14.76 8.17 13.88
N ILE A 14 -15.23 9.24 14.51
CA ILE A 14 -15.13 10.60 13.98
C ILE A 14 -13.67 11.05 13.82
N GLU A 15 -12.76 10.61 14.71
CA GLU A 15 -11.35 10.98 14.63
C GLU A 15 -10.68 10.30 13.44
N PHE A 16 -10.95 9.02 13.24
CA PHE A 16 -10.46 8.29 12.07
C PHE A 16 -11.05 8.81 10.76
N LEU A 17 -12.35 9.14 10.75
CA LEU A 17 -13.01 9.73 9.58
C LEU A 17 -12.41 11.08 9.23
N THR A 18 -12.19 11.95 10.22
CA THR A 18 -11.57 13.27 10.01
C THR A 18 -10.15 13.11 9.48
N LEU A 19 -9.39 12.15 10.03
CA LEU A 19 -8.05 11.82 9.54
C LEU A 19 -8.09 11.41 8.06
N ILE A 20 -8.97 10.48 7.68
CA ILE A 20 -9.09 10.04 6.28
C ILE A 20 -9.31 11.24 5.36
N GLU A 21 -10.21 12.16 5.72
CA GLU A 21 -10.49 13.37 4.93
C GLU A 21 -9.25 14.27 4.78
N GLU A 22 -8.37 14.34 5.78
CA GLU A 22 -7.14 15.15 5.73
C GLU A 22 -6.03 14.52 4.86
N LEU A 23 -6.02 13.18 4.76
CA LEU A 23 -5.04 12.38 4.03
C LEU A 23 -5.40 12.22 2.54
N ASP A 24 -5.66 13.34 1.87
CA ASP A 24 -6.18 13.42 0.49
C ASP A 24 -5.15 13.20 -0.63
N THR A 25 -3.87 12.99 -0.31
CA THR A 25 -2.82 12.66 -1.28
C THR A 25 -1.93 11.52 -0.78
N PRO A 26 -1.32 10.72 -1.69
CA PRO A 26 -0.35 9.70 -1.32
C PRO A 26 0.80 10.24 -0.44
N GLU A 27 1.27 11.45 -0.71
CA GLU A 27 2.30 12.13 0.09
C GLU A 27 1.85 12.32 1.55
N LYS A 28 0.66 12.89 1.77
CA LYS A 28 0.12 13.09 3.12
C LYS A 28 -0.10 11.76 3.84
N ILE A 29 -0.61 10.74 3.14
CA ILE A 29 -0.82 9.40 3.69
C ILE A 29 0.51 8.83 4.19
N CYS A 30 1.55 8.85 3.35
CA CYS A 30 2.87 8.32 3.71
C CYS A 30 3.55 9.13 4.81
N GLN A 31 3.41 10.46 4.80
CA GLN A 31 3.91 11.32 5.87
C GLN A 31 3.24 10.98 7.21
N TYR A 32 1.91 10.80 7.22
CA TYR A 32 1.19 10.38 8.42
C TYR A 32 1.69 9.03 8.94
N MET A 33 1.87 8.04 8.05
CA MET A 33 2.41 6.73 8.43
C MET A 33 3.83 6.86 9.01
N THR A 34 4.68 7.69 8.41
CA THR A 34 6.05 7.95 8.88
C THR A 34 6.06 8.55 10.28
N ASP A 35 5.15 9.49 10.55
CA ASP A 35 5.11 10.21 11.83
C ASP A 35 4.43 9.42 12.95
N ASN A 36 3.57 8.44 12.62
CA ASN A 36 2.69 7.80 13.59
C ASN A 36 2.88 6.30 13.73
N PHE A 37 3.41 5.60 12.73
CA PHE A 37 3.50 4.14 12.74
C PHE A 37 4.92 3.64 13.00
N GLU A 38 5.00 2.55 13.75
CA GLU A 38 6.24 1.80 14.00
C GLU A 38 6.19 0.47 13.23
N SER A 39 7.33 0.07 12.66
CA SER A 39 7.43 -1.22 11.99
C SER A 39 7.38 -2.37 13.00
N GLU A 40 6.40 -3.26 12.86
CA GLU A 40 6.24 -4.46 13.68
C GLU A 40 5.78 -5.63 12.80
N LEU A 41 6.50 -6.75 12.86
CA LEU A 41 6.14 -7.94 12.07
C LEU A 41 4.92 -8.63 12.67
N HIS A 42 3.87 -8.82 11.87
CA HIS A 42 2.67 -9.55 12.24
C HIS A 42 2.54 -10.87 11.48
N PRO A 43 3.28 -11.93 11.89
CA PRO A 43 3.17 -13.22 11.23
C PRO A 43 1.73 -13.74 11.34
N HIS A 44 1.15 -14.08 10.19
CA HIS A 44 -0.18 -14.69 10.03
C HIS A 44 -1.40 -13.76 10.23
N ILE A 45 -1.19 -12.46 10.47
CA ILE A 45 -2.29 -11.49 10.58
C ILE A 45 -2.06 -10.39 9.54
N THR A 46 -3.14 -9.84 9.00
CA THR A 46 -3.08 -8.61 8.21
C THR A 46 -4.14 -7.69 8.77
N LEU A 47 -3.70 -6.53 9.22
CA LEU A 47 -4.53 -5.55 9.89
C LEU A 47 -5.41 -4.84 8.85
N THR A 48 -6.64 -4.55 9.24
CA THR A 48 -7.45 -3.57 8.52
C THR A 48 -6.83 -2.17 8.66
N PRO A 49 -7.13 -1.22 7.76
CA PRO A 49 -6.66 0.16 7.90
C PRO A 49 -7.01 0.78 9.27
N TYR A 50 -8.21 0.49 9.80
CA TYR A 50 -8.60 0.97 11.12
C TYR A 50 -7.85 0.29 12.26
N GLN A 51 -7.58 -1.01 12.15
CA GLN A 51 -6.75 -1.71 13.15
C GLN A 51 -5.33 -1.15 13.16
N LEU A 52 -4.73 -0.89 12.00
CA LEU A 52 -3.41 -0.27 11.92
C LEU A 52 -3.42 1.15 12.52
N TYR A 53 -4.44 1.95 12.25
CA TYR A 53 -4.63 3.26 12.87
C TYR A 53 -4.64 3.19 14.41
N LEU A 54 -5.34 2.20 14.98
CA LEU A 54 -5.44 2.00 16.42
C LEU A 54 -4.13 1.48 17.05
N THR A 55 -3.49 0.49 16.42
CA THR A 55 -2.28 -0.15 16.97
C THR A 55 -1.02 0.66 16.70
N ARG A 56 -1.01 1.43 15.61
CA ARG A 56 0.13 2.19 15.08
C ARG A 56 1.37 1.33 14.82
N LYS A 57 1.16 0.04 14.61
CA LYS A 57 2.20 -0.98 14.49
C LYS A 57 1.81 -1.89 13.35
N GLY A 58 2.70 -2.12 12.41
CA GLY A 58 2.43 -2.96 11.25
C GLY A 58 3.64 -3.22 10.37
N ASP A 59 3.48 -4.16 9.45
CA ASP A 59 4.51 -4.51 8.47
C ASP A 59 4.27 -3.84 7.10
N CYS A 60 5.08 -4.21 6.10
CA CYS A 60 4.98 -3.70 4.74
C CYS A 60 3.59 -3.89 4.11
N ASN A 61 2.92 -4.99 4.43
CA ASN A 61 1.61 -5.31 3.89
C ASN A 61 0.53 -4.53 4.64
N ASP A 62 0.63 -4.37 5.96
CA ASP A 62 -0.28 -3.52 6.73
C ASP A 62 -0.21 -2.05 6.24
N CYS A 63 1.01 -1.50 6.09
CA CYS A 63 1.22 -0.13 5.62
C CYS A 63 0.72 0.07 4.18
N SER A 64 1.01 -0.89 3.29
CA SER A 64 0.53 -0.81 1.90
C SER A 64 -0.99 -0.86 1.81
N ASN A 65 -1.65 -1.72 2.60
CA ASN A 65 -3.11 -1.78 2.66
C ASN A 65 -3.74 -0.49 3.19
N PHE A 66 -3.11 0.15 4.18
CA PHE A 66 -3.55 1.46 4.67
C PHE A 66 -3.42 2.54 3.58
N GLY A 67 -2.28 2.56 2.89
CA GLY A 67 -2.00 3.46 1.78
C GLY A 67 -3.04 3.38 0.66
N ILE A 68 -3.23 2.18 0.09
CA ILE A 68 -4.18 1.97 -1.01
C ILE A 68 -5.62 2.23 -0.59
N TYR A 69 -5.99 1.95 0.66
CA TYR A 69 -7.34 2.19 1.16
C TYR A 69 -7.69 3.68 1.17
N ILE A 70 -6.84 4.49 1.80
CA ILE A 70 -7.11 5.93 1.92
C ILE A 70 -7.00 6.61 0.56
N ALA A 71 -6.01 6.25 -0.25
CA ALA A 71 -5.90 6.81 -1.59
C ALA A 71 -7.10 6.43 -2.48
N HIS A 72 -7.59 5.18 -2.41
CA HIS A 72 -8.79 4.78 -3.14
C HIS A 72 -10.05 5.52 -2.66
N TYR A 73 -10.17 5.78 -1.35
CA TYR A 73 -11.25 6.59 -0.78
C TYR A 73 -11.31 7.99 -1.44
N HIS A 74 -10.15 8.58 -1.76
CA HIS A 74 -10.02 9.86 -2.46
C HIS A 74 -10.07 9.75 -3.99
N GLY A 75 -10.42 8.58 -4.53
CA GLY A 75 -10.62 8.37 -5.96
C GLY A 75 -9.36 8.09 -6.76
N TYR A 76 -8.23 7.81 -6.10
CA TYR A 76 -7.03 7.33 -6.78
C TYR A 76 -7.24 5.88 -7.25
N GLU A 77 -6.73 5.58 -8.45
CA GLU A 77 -6.51 4.21 -8.85
C GLU A 77 -5.25 3.69 -8.13
N THR A 78 -5.38 2.55 -7.46
CA THR A 78 -4.35 2.02 -6.55
C THR A 78 -4.10 0.55 -6.82
N TYR A 79 -2.87 0.12 -6.53
CA TYR A 79 -2.45 -1.26 -6.68
C TYR A 79 -1.58 -1.70 -5.52
N LEU A 80 -1.70 -2.97 -5.15
CA LEU A 80 -0.81 -3.62 -4.19
C LEU A 80 0.12 -4.55 -4.97
N VAL A 81 1.43 -4.42 -4.76
CA VAL A 81 2.40 -5.35 -5.35
C VAL A 81 2.97 -6.23 -4.26
N LEU A 82 2.90 -7.54 -4.45
CA LEU A 82 3.58 -8.53 -3.63
C LEU A 82 4.82 -9.06 -4.37
N MET A 83 5.98 -8.94 -3.75
CA MET A 83 7.25 -9.44 -4.26
C MET A 83 7.75 -10.62 -3.41
N GLN A 84 8.20 -11.69 -4.07
CA GLN A 84 8.78 -12.85 -3.41
C GLN A 84 10.29 -12.72 -3.34
N PHE A 85 10.83 -12.48 -2.14
CA PHE A 85 12.26 -12.68 -1.82
C PHE A 85 12.40 -13.93 -0.93
N ASP A 86 13.37 -13.94 0.00
CA ASP A 86 13.40 -14.89 1.13
C ASP A 86 12.15 -14.73 2.02
N VAL A 87 11.64 -13.49 2.09
CA VAL A 87 10.38 -13.11 2.75
C VAL A 87 9.57 -12.29 1.76
N TRP A 88 8.24 -12.45 1.78
CA TRP A 88 7.36 -11.63 0.96
C TRP A 88 7.43 -10.16 1.38
N HIS A 89 7.54 -9.28 0.40
CA HIS A 89 7.52 -7.82 0.56
C HIS A 89 6.31 -7.23 -0.16
N ALA A 90 5.76 -6.14 0.35
CA ALA A 90 4.58 -5.48 -0.20
C ALA A 90 4.81 -3.98 -0.36
N ILE A 91 4.34 -3.43 -1.48
CA ILE A 91 4.33 -1.98 -1.73
C ILE A 91 2.96 -1.53 -2.25
N ALA A 92 2.64 -0.26 -2.02
CA ALA A 92 1.45 0.39 -2.57
C ALA A 92 1.84 1.27 -3.75
N ILE A 93 1.07 1.20 -4.84
CA ILE A 93 1.22 2.03 -6.04
C ILE A 93 -0.01 2.92 -6.19
N TYR A 94 0.22 4.17 -6.58
CA TYR A 94 -0.80 5.20 -6.78
C TYR A 94 -0.73 5.72 -8.22
N LYS A 95 -1.87 5.79 -8.91
CA LYS A 95 -1.97 6.44 -10.23
C LYS A 95 -2.17 7.94 -10.06
N GLU A 96 -1.18 8.72 -10.49
CA GLU A 96 -1.23 10.19 -10.46
C GLU A 96 -1.17 10.75 -11.89
N GLY A 97 -2.36 11.00 -12.46
CA GLY A 97 -2.49 11.38 -13.86
C GLY A 97 -2.01 10.27 -14.80
N ASN A 98 -0.96 10.53 -15.58
CA ASN A 98 -0.38 9.53 -16.48
C ASN A 98 0.73 8.69 -15.84
N CYS A 99 1.15 9.04 -14.62
CA CYS A 99 2.27 8.45 -13.92
C CYS A 99 1.81 7.47 -12.83
N TYR A 100 2.71 6.60 -12.44
CA TYR A 100 2.65 5.87 -11.19
C TYR A 100 3.67 6.43 -10.21
N THR A 101 3.27 6.58 -8.96
CA THR A 101 4.13 6.77 -7.79
C THR A 101 3.89 5.60 -6.84
N PHE A 102 4.75 5.41 -5.84
CA PHE A 102 4.60 4.27 -4.93
C PHE A 102 5.13 4.58 -3.54
N SER A 103 4.75 3.75 -2.57
CA SER A 103 5.33 3.74 -1.25
C SER A 103 5.86 2.37 -0.87
N ASP A 104 7.05 2.34 -0.29
CA ASP A 104 7.64 1.17 0.34
C ASP A 104 7.57 1.36 1.85
N ASN A 105 6.74 0.56 2.52
CA ASN A 105 6.33 0.81 3.91
C ASN A 105 5.77 2.23 4.06
N GLN A 106 6.38 3.06 4.92
CA GLN A 106 5.97 4.44 5.15
C GLN A 106 6.62 5.44 4.18
N ILE A 107 7.61 5.01 3.38
CA ILE A 107 8.44 5.90 2.56
C ILE A 107 7.79 6.12 1.20
N TYR A 108 7.55 7.39 0.86
CA TYR A 108 6.95 7.78 -0.42
C TYR A 108 8.01 8.05 -1.50
N TYR A 109 7.78 7.53 -2.70
CA TYR A 109 8.63 7.70 -3.87
C TYR A 109 7.84 8.37 -5.00
N SER A 110 8.05 9.70 -5.13
CA SER A 110 7.36 10.56 -6.11
C SER A 110 8.29 11.38 -7.00
N ASP A 111 9.61 11.23 -6.84
CA ASP A 111 10.60 12.01 -7.62
C ASP A 111 10.64 11.61 -9.10
N GLN A 112 10.03 10.49 -9.46
CA GLN A 112 10.01 9.94 -10.82
C GLN A 112 8.58 9.62 -11.25
N CYS A 113 8.28 9.91 -12.52
CA CYS A 113 7.06 9.47 -13.17
C CYS A 113 7.30 8.07 -13.75
N TYR A 114 6.83 7.03 -13.07
CA TYR A 114 6.88 5.67 -13.60
C TYR A 114 5.72 5.43 -14.58
N THR A 115 5.97 4.72 -15.67
CA THR A 115 4.95 4.49 -16.72
C THR A 115 4.42 3.07 -16.77
N SER A 116 5.04 2.15 -16.04
CA SER A 116 4.62 0.75 -15.88
C SER A 116 5.04 0.19 -14.52
N PHE A 117 4.41 -0.92 -14.11
CA PHE A 117 4.83 -1.65 -12.92
C PHE A 117 6.27 -2.17 -13.04
N ASP A 118 6.66 -2.66 -14.23
CA ASP A 118 8.04 -3.06 -14.52
C ASP A 118 9.06 -1.94 -14.23
N ASN A 119 8.78 -0.67 -14.56
CA ASN A 119 9.71 0.42 -14.25
C ASN A 119 9.93 0.60 -12.74
N ILE A 120 8.89 0.36 -11.92
CA ILE A 120 9.00 0.39 -10.46
C ILE A 120 9.76 -0.84 -9.98
N MET A 121 9.47 -2.01 -10.55
CA MET A 121 10.11 -3.27 -10.17
C MET A 121 11.62 -3.31 -10.46
N GLN A 122 12.11 -2.54 -11.44
CA GLN A 122 13.55 -2.39 -11.72
C GLN A 122 14.34 -1.72 -10.57
N ILE A 123 13.67 -1.07 -9.62
CA ILE A 123 14.30 -0.49 -8.42
C ILE A 123 14.72 -1.60 -7.45
N TYR A 124 13.99 -2.72 -7.48
CA TYR A 124 14.17 -3.85 -6.60
C TYR A 124 15.08 -4.90 -7.24
N ASN A 125 15.98 -5.48 -6.45
CA ASN A 125 16.90 -6.52 -6.91
C ASN A 125 16.74 -7.79 -6.07
N GLY A 126 16.66 -8.96 -6.70
CA GLY A 126 16.71 -10.25 -6.01
C GLY A 126 15.36 -10.86 -5.62
N TYR A 127 14.23 -10.31 -6.09
CA TYR A 127 12.95 -11.03 -6.02
C TYR A 127 12.95 -12.16 -7.05
N SER A 128 12.19 -13.24 -6.80
CA SER A 128 11.96 -14.35 -7.74
C SER A 128 10.65 -14.20 -8.52
N LYS A 129 9.73 -13.37 -8.04
CA LYS A 129 8.38 -13.15 -8.58
C LYS A 129 7.78 -11.86 -8.05
N TYR A 130 6.92 -11.22 -8.84
CA TYR A 130 5.94 -10.27 -8.29
C TYR A 130 4.54 -10.47 -8.86
N ILE A 131 3.54 -10.04 -8.08
CA ILE A 131 2.13 -10.06 -8.44
C ILE A 131 1.55 -8.69 -8.12
N VAL A 132 0.85 -8.09 -9.08
CA VAL A 132 0.15 -6.82 -8.95
C VAL A 132 -1.34 -7.11 -8.83
N TYR A 133 -1.94 -6.58 -7.76
CA TYR A 133 -3.37 -6.62 -7.50
C TYR A 133 -3.95 -5.22 -7.63
N ASP A 134 -5.14 -5.10 -8.20
CA ASP A 134 -5.93 -3.88 -8.07
C ASP A 134 -6.52 -3.75 -6.64
N TYR A 135 -7.23 -2.66 -6.40
CA TYR A 135 -7.89 -2.41 -5.11
C TYR A 135 -8.85 -3.54 -4.68
N TRP A 136 -9.47 -4.25 -5.63
CA TRP A 136 -10.44 -5.32 -5.37
C TRP A 136 -9.80 -6.68 -5.16
N ASN A 137 -8.46 -6.75 -5.21
CA ASN A 137 -7.64 -7.96 -5.20
C ASN A 137 -7.75 -8.82 -6.46
N ASP A 138 -8.17 -8.23 -7.59
CA ASP A 138 -8.03 -8.89 -8.88
C ASP A 138 -6.58 -8.79 -9.36
N ILE A 139 -6.03 -9.89 -9.88
CA ILE A 139 -4.67 -9.91 -10.42
C ILE A 139 -4.65 -9.14 -11.74
N VAL A 140 -3.84 -8.09 -11.78
CA VAL A 140 -3.62 -7.24 -12.96
C VAL A 140 -2.39 -7.70 -13.74
N GLU A 141 -1.35 -8.12 -13.02
CA GLU A 141 -0.07 -8.55 -13.60
C GLU A 141 0.61 -9.59 -12.70
N GLU A 142 1.27 -10.57 -13.30
CA GLU A 142 2.05 -11.58 -12.59
C GLU A 142 3.28 -11.93 -13.42
N VAL A 143 4.47 -11.82 -12.82
CA VAL A 143 5.75 -12.03 -13.50
C VAL A 143 6.68 -12.83 -12.62
N ASP A 144 7.18 -13.95 -13.13
CA ASP A 144 8.30 -14.69 -12.55
C ASP A 144 9.61 -14.14 -13.10
N SER A 145 10.57 -13.81 -12.23
CA SER A 145 11.91 -13.43 -12.67
C SER A 145 12.73 -14.69 -12.94
N ASN A 146 13.12 -14.90 -14.19
CA ASN A 146 13.96 -16.03 -14.60
C ASN A 146 15.42 -15.89 -14.15
#